data_AF-A0A1B6JDU8-F1
#
_entry.id   AF-A0A1B6JDU8-F1
#
_cell.length_a   1.000
_cell.length_b   1.000
_cell.length_c   1.000
_cell.angle_alpha   90.00
_cell.angle_beta   90.00
_cell.angle_gamma   90.00
#
_symmetry.space_group_name_H-M   'P 1'
#
loop_
_entity.id
_entity.type
_entity.pdbx_description
1 polymer ?
#
loop_
_entity_poly.entity_id
_entity_poly.type
_entity_poly.pdbx_seq_one_letter_code
_entity_poly.pdbx_strand_id
1 'polypeptide(L)'
;LVTSGVEVCVMSRTIKRGPLRDLKESWLQWLVCVVLVTLHTSITYLLPFPDCPTGYTGPGGFHDNASAIDCTGGVSQYIDRAIVGKDRLLPVRVLEQAYPVYDIPRRFDPDGLLGTLTTCFLLALAMQASRIFILFHRHLDRIMRLVCWASLQLLLGGVLCGFQQYDGPIPINRYLMSVSYVLVASGLAYIVLLGLYLCISVWNLWSGSP
;
A
#
# COMPACT_ATOMS: atom_id res chain seq x y z
N LEU A 1 1.66 -9.73 -10.74
CA LEU A 1 2.18 -10.21 -12.04
C LEU A 1 3.52 -9.58 -12.40
N VAL A 2 3.67 -8.25 -12.39
CA VAL A 2 4.95 -7.59 -12.69
C VAL A 2 6.07 -7.94 -11.70
N THR A 3 5.82 -7.79 -10.39
CA THR A 3 6.82 -8.08 -9.34
C THR A 3 7.17 -9.57 -9.29
N SER A 4 6.17 -10.45 -9.35
CA SER A 4 6.36 -11.90 -9.42
C SER A 4 7.02 -12.36 -10.73
N GLY A 5 6.75 -11.69 -11.86
CA GLY A 5 7.38 -11.99 -13.15
C GLY A 5 8.86 -11.63 -13.16
N VAL A 6 9.22 -10.47 -12.60
CA VAL A 6 10.62 -10.07 -12.40
C VAL A 6 11.34 -11.09 -11.50
N GLU A 7 10.69 -11.57 -10.45
CA GLU A 7 11.23 -12.59 -9.57
C GLU A 7 11.47 -13.92 -10.30
N VAL A 8 10.50 -14.43 -11.06
CA VAL A 8 10.64 -15.69 -11.81
C VAL A 8 11.72 -15.60 -12.90
N CYS A 9 11.85 -14.46 -13.57
CA CYS A 9 12.82 -14.28 -14.65
C CYS A 9 14.25 -14.05 -14.16
N VAL A 10 14.44 -13.43 -12.99
CA VAL A 10 15.77 -12.94 -12.56
C VAL A 10 16.32 -13.69 -11.34
N MET A 11 15.48 -14.31 -10.51
CA MET A 11 15.97 -14.94 -9.29
C MET A 11 16.72 -16.25 -9.62
N SER A 12 17.98 -16.31 -9.18
CA SER A 12 18.79 -17.52 -9.32
C SER A 12 18.14 -18.68 -8.57
N ARG A 13 17.99 -19.84 -9.23
CA ARG A 13 17.47 -21.07 -8.62
C ARG A 13 18.42 -21.67 -7.56
N THR A 14 19.61 -21.09 -7.36
CA THR A 14 20.59 -21.60 -6.40
C THR A 14 20.40 -21.00 -5.01
N ILE A 15 20.16 -21.87 -4.03
CA ILE A 15 19.86 -21.49 -2.64
C ILE A 15 21.17 -21.29 -1.86
N LYS A 16 21.63 -20.04 -1.68
CA LYS A 16 22.84 -19.72 -0.89
C LYS A 16 22.50 -19.30 0.54
N ARG A 17 23.19 -19.80 1.57
CA ARG A 17 22.88 -19.47 2.99
C ARG A 17 23.50 -18.13 3.41
N GLY A 18 22.77 -17.30 4.15
CA GLY A 18 23.27 -16.04 4.74
C GLY A 18 22.20 -15.18 5.44
N PRO A 19 22.61 -14.24 6.33
CA PRO A 19 21.68 -13.43 7.12
C PRO A 19 21.04 -12.25 6.37
N LEU A 20 21.49 -11.90 5.17
CA LEU A 20 20.87 -10.82 4.36
C LEU A 20 20.36 -11.36 3.00
N ARG A 21 20.07 -12.66 2.98
CA ARG A 21 19.76 -13.38 1.75
C ARG A 21 18.45 -12.91 1.12
N ASP A 22 17.43 -12.72 1.93
CA ASP A 22 16.12 -12.23 1.51
C ASP A 22 16.23 -10.89 0.77
N LEU A 23 17.07 -9.98 1.26
CA LEU A 23 17.32 -8.68 0.62
C LEU A 23 18.17 -8.80 -0.65
N LYS A 24 19.23 -9.61 -0.62
CA LYS A 24 20.15 -9.78 -1.75
C LYS A 24 19.51 -10.49 -2.95
N GLU A 25 18.65 -11.48 -2.71
CA GLU A 25 17.94 -12.19 -3.78
C GLU A 25 16.82 -11.34 -4.40
N SER A 26 16.23 -10.43 -3.62
CA SER A 26 15.09 -9.62 -4.04
C SER A 26 15.43 -8.17 -4.43
N TRP A 27 16.72 -7.81 -4.51
CA TRP A 27 17.14 -6.42 -4.73
C TRP A 27 16.51 -5.77 -5.97
N LEU A 28 16.36 -6.51 -7.07
CA LEU A 28 15.75 -6.00 -8.29
C LEU A 28 14.24 -5.75 -8.11
N GLN A 29 13.54 -6.63 -7.37
CA GLN A 29 12.14 -6.38 -7.02
C GLN A 29 12.01 -5.10 -6.18
N TRP A 30 12.90 -4.88 -5.22
CA TRP A 30 12.91 -3.66 -4.42
C TRP A 30 13.18 -2.41 -5.28
N LEU A 31 14.05 -2.50 -6.28
CA LEU A 31 14.25 -1.43 -7.25
C LEU A 31 12.97 -1.11 -8.02
N VAL A 32 12.26 -2.13 -8.52
CA VAL A 32 10.95 -1.94 -9.17
C VAL A 32 9.94 -1.31 -8.21
N CYS A 33 9.92 -1.73 -6.94
CA CYS A 33 9.04 -1.16 -5.92
C CYS A 33 9.34 0.33 -5.69
N VAL A 34 10.61 0.72 -5.60
CA VAL A 34 11.01 2.12 -5.47
C VAL A 34 10.55 2.93 -6.68
N VAL A 35 10.69 2.41 -7.90
CA VAL A 35 10.19 3.07 -9.12
C VAL A 35 8.67 3.23 -9.10
N LEU A 36 7.91 2.20 -8.70
CA LEU A 36 6.44 2.28 -8.63
C LEU A 36 5.97 3.29 -7.58
N VAL A 37 6.59 3.28 -6.40
CA VAL A 37 6.27 4.19 -5.29
C VAL A 37 6.61 5.64 -5.66
N THR A 38 7.79 5.87 -6.24
CA THR A 38 8.21 7.22 -6.68
C THR A 38 7.34 7.74 -7.81
N LEU A 39 6.96 6.89 -8.77
CA LEU A 39 6.03 7.26 -9.83
C LEU A 39 4.66 7.64 -9.24
N HIS A 40 4.10 6.82 -8.35
CA HIS A 40 2.85 7.12 -7.68
C HIS A 40 2.91 8.46 -6.94
N THR A 41 3.87 8.65 -6.03
CA THR A 41 3.95 9.87 -5.22
C THR A 41 4.23 11.11 -6.06
N SER A 42 5.07 11.01 -7.08
CA SER A 42 5.35 12.15 -7.98
C SER A 42 4.09 12.57 -8.71
N ILE A 43 3.31 11.62 -9.25
CA ILE A 43 2.05 11.95 -9.91
C ILE A 43 1.05 12.52 -8.91
N THR A 44 0.87 11.90 -7.74
CA THR A 44 -0.09 12.35 -6.72
C THR A 44 0.16 13.79 -6.27
N TYR A 45 1.42 14.15 -6.01
CA TYR A 45 1.75 15.41 -5.34
C TYR A 45 2.30 16.51 -6.26
N LEU A 46 2.79 16.19 -7.46
CA LEU A 46 3.45 17.17 -8.35
C LEU A 46 2.64 17.48 -9.62
N LEU A 47 1.69 16.63 -10.03
CA LEU A 47 0.93 16.85 -11.26
C LEU A 47 -0.20 17.88 -11.01
N PRO A 48 -0.14 19.09 -11.60
CA PRO A 48 -1.25 20.03 -11.53
C PRO A 48 -2.43 19.52 -12.37
N PHE A 49 -3.64 19.78 -11.91
CA PHE A 49 -4.88 19.45 -12.60
C PHE A 49 -5.91 20.57 -12.39
N PRO A 50 -6.90 20.73 -13.29
CA PRO A 50 -7.75 21.92 -13.30
C PRO A 50 -8.62 22.03 -12.04
N ASP A 51 -8.85 23.27 -11.62
CA ASP A 51 -9.81 23.68 -10.57
C ASP A 51 -9.53 23.17 -9.15
N CYS A 52 -8.35 22.60 -8.90
CA CYS A 52 -7.96 22.05 -7.59
C CYS A 52 -6.49 22.36 -7.25
N PRO A 53 -6.14 22.46 -5.95
CA PRO A 53 -4.75 22.67 -5.55
C PRO A 53 -3.90 21.43 -5.86
N THR A 54 -2.68 21.65 -6.33
CA THR A 54 -1.73 20.57 -6.63
C THR A 54 -1.44 19.75 -5.37
N GLY A 55 -1.49 18.42 -5.49
CA GLY A 55 -1.29 17.52 -4.35
C GLY A 55 -2.48 17.38 -3.41
N TYR A 56 -3.68 17.82 -3.80
CA TYR A 56 -4.86 17.63 -2.99
C TYR A 56 -5.17 16.14 -2.74
N THR A 57 -5.14 15.73 -1.47
CA THR A 57 -5.49 14.37 -1.02
C THR A 57 -6.61 14.36 0.01
N GLY A 58 -7.30 15.49 0.18
CA GLY A 58 -8.39 15.66 1.14
C GLY A 58 -9.70 15.00 0.69
N PRO A 59 -10.72 15.02 1.57
CA PRO A 59 -12.02 14.41 1.29
C PRO A 59 -12.85 15.15 0.22
N GLY A 60 -12.59 16.44 -0.03
CA GLY A 60 -13.39 17.28 -0.93
C GLY A 60 -14.85 17.43 -0.48
N GLY A 61 -15.75 17.68 -1.43
CA GLY A 61 -17.17 17.83 -1.13
C GLY A 61 -17.45 18.98 -0.15
N PHE A 62 -18.32 18.76 0.84
CA PHE A 62 -18.63 19.75 1.89
C PHE A 62 -17.55 19.95 2.96
N HIS A 63 -16.39 19.29 2.83
CA HIS A 63 -15.28 19.55 3.73
C HIS A 63 -14.77 20.98 3.61
N ASP A 64 -14.34 21.57 4.74
CA ASP A 64 -13.76 22.90 4.82
C ASP A 64 -14.60 23.98 4.10
N ASN A 65 -15.89 24.08 4.49
CA ASN A 65 -16.88 24.98 3.90
C ASN A 65 -17.00 24.85 2.36
N ALA A 66 -16.84 23.64 1.84
CA ALA A 66 -16.89 23.32 0.42
C ALA A 66 -15.82 24.04 -0.44
N SER A 67 -14.66 24.35 0.15
CA SER A 67 -13.53 24.99 -0.54
C SER A 67 -12.98 24.17 -1.72
N ALA A 68 -13.19 22.85 -1.71
CA ALA A 68 -12.66 21.91 -2.71
C ALA A 68 -13.73 20.88 -3.15
N ILE A 69 -14.94 21.35 -3.47
CA ILE A 69 -16.13 20.51 -3.71
C ILE A 69 -15.92 19.43 -4.79
N ASP A 70 -15.20 19.78 -5.86
CA ASP A 70 -14.98 18.94 -7.05
C ASP A 70 -13.62 18.22 -7.05
N CYS A 71 -12.89 18.29 -5.93
CA CYS A 71 -11.52 17.78 -5.82
C CYS A 71 -11.42 16.44 -5.09
N THR A 72 -12.54 15.81 -4.71
CA THR A 72 -12.54 14.51 -4.04
C THR A 72 -11.82 13.45 -4.88
N GLY A 73 -10.88 12.72 -4.27
CA GLY A 73 -10.05 11.76 -5.00
C GLY A 73 -8.86 12.39 -5.75
N GLY A 74 -8.68 13.71 -5.66
CA GLY A 74 -7.49 14.42 -6.13
C GLY A 74 -7.15 14.15 -7.59
N VAL A 75 -5.85 14.04 -7.88
CA VAL A 75 -5.38 13.77 -9.24
C VAL A 75 -5.78 12.38 -9.75
N SER A 76 -5.99 11.39 -8.87
CA SER A 76 -6.47 10.06 -9.25
C SER A 76 -7.83 10.15 -9.93
N GLN A 77 -8.75 10.95 -9.39
CA GLN A 77 -10.04 11.25 -10.02
C GLN A 77 -9.87 11.81 -11.44
N TYR A 78 -8.93 12.74 -11.64
CA TYR A 78 -8.68 13.35 -12.95
C TYR A 78 -8.18 12.31 -13.95
N ILE A 79 -7.19 11.50 -13.56
CA ILE A 79 -6.58 10.48 -14.42
C ILE A 79 -7.59 9.38 -14.77
N ASP A 80 -8.31 8.85 -13.78
CA ASP A 80 -9.29 7.78 -14.01
C ASP A 80 -10.39 8.25 -14.96
N ARG A 81 -10.88 9.49 -14.80
CA ARG A 81 -11.88 10.06 -15.70
C ARG A 81 -11.35 10.29 -17.12
N ALA A 82 -10.08 10.68 -17.26
CA ALA A 82 -9.46 10.91 -18.56
C ALA A 82 -9.23 9.59 -19.33
N ILE A 83 -8.86 8.51 -18.64
CA ILE A 83 -8.52 7.23 -19.27
C ILE A 83 -9.74 6.33 -19.42
N VAL A 84 -10.52 6.14 -18.35
CA VAL A 84 -11.64 5.18 -18.31
C VAL A 84 -12.92 5.80 -18.89
N GLY A 85 -13.08 7.12 -18.74
CA GLY A 85 -14.28 7.84 -19.14
C GLY A 85 -15.35 7.88 -18.04
N LYS A 86 -16.13 8.97 -18.02
CA LYS A 86 -17.06 9.30 -16.93
C LYS A 86 -18.14 8.23 -16.69
N ASP A 87 -18.62 7.59 -17.74
CA ASP A 87 -19.78 6.68 -17.69
C ASP A 87 -19.40 5.25 -17.27
N ARG A 88 -18.10 4.93 -17.26
CA ARG A 88 -17.58 3.59 -16.94
C ARG A 88 -17.00 3.49 -15.53
N LEU A 89 -16.95 4.60 -14.80
CA LEU A 89 -16.48 4.60 -13.42
C LEU A 89 -17.52 3.98 -12.49
N LEU A 90 -16.99 3.28 -11.49
CA LEU A 90 -17.80 2.64 -10.45
C LEU A 90 -18.73 3.66 -9.78
N PRO A 91 -19.94 3.23 -9.36
CA PRO A 91 -20.87 4.11 -8.66
C PRO A 91 -20.26 4.62 -7.34
N VAL A 92 -20.65 5.83 -6.93
CA VAL A 92 -20.14 6.50 -5.71
C VAL A 92 -20.34 5.67 -4.43
N ARG A 93 -21.20 4.64 -4.47
CA ARG A 93 -21.37 3.64 -3.41
C ARG A 93 -20.07 2.94 -2.99
N VAL A 94 -19.03 2.89 -3.83
CA VAL A 94 -17.70 2.38 -3.40
C VAL A 94 -17.05 3.28 -2.35
N LEU A 95 -17.46 4.56 -2.28
CA LEU A 95 -17.10 5.53 -1.25
C LEU A 95 -18.15 5.62 -0.15
N GLU A 96 -18.89 4.54 0.11
CA GLU A 96 -20.08 4.47 0.98
C GLU A 96 -19.89 5.09 2.37
N GLN A 97 -18.67 5.07 2.92
CA GLN A 97 -18.40 5.67 4.24
C GLN A 97 -18.17 7.18 4.18
N ALA A 98 -17.71 7.72 3.04
CA ALA A 98 -17.40 9.14 2.87
C ALA A 98 -18.55 9.91 2.20
N TYR A 99 -19.29 9.26 1.30
CA TYR A 99 -20.39 9.86 0.55
C TYR A 99 -21.48 10.52 1.41
N PRO A 100 -22.05 9.88 2.45
CA PRO A 100 -23.14 10.47 3.23
C PRO A 100 -22.71 11.68 4.06
N VAL A 101 -21.40 11.85 4.29
CA VAL A 101 -20.84 12.93 5.12
C VAL A 101 -20.43 14.13 4.28
N TYR A 102 -19.80 13.88 3.13
CA TYR A 102 -19.17 14.94 2.33
C TYR A 102 -19.93 15.27 1.03
N ASP A 103 -20.97 14.52 0.68
CA ASP A 103 -21.75 14.68 -0.55
C ASP A 103 -20.86 14.80 -1.79
N ILE A 104 -20.22 13.68 -2.16
CA ILE A 104 -19.17 13.65 -3.16
C ILE A 104 -19.79 13.73 -4.57
N PRO A 105 -19.62 14.85 -5.31
CA PRO A 105 -20.30 15.05 -6.59
C PRO A 105 -19.66 14.27 -7.74
N ARG A 106 -18.38 13.89 -7.60
CA ARG A 106 -17.55 13.29 -8.67
C ARG A 106 -17.08 11.89 -8.31
N ARG A 107 -17.21 10.99 -9.28
CA ARG A 107 -16.78 9.59 -9.18
C ARG A 107 -15.27 9.47 -9.44
N PHE A 108 -14.60 8.62 -8.68
CA PHE A 108 -13.27 8.09 -8.97
C PHE A 108 -13.17 6.64 -8.51
N ASP A 109 -12.17 5.93 -9.01
CA ASP A 109 -11.92 4.54 -8.62
C ASP A 109 -10.75 4.49 -7.61
N PRO A 110 -10.97 4.09 -6.34
CA PRO A 110 -9.88 3.99 -5.38
C PRO A 110 -8.83 2.94 -5.78
N ASP A 111 -9.21 1.97 -6.62
CA ASP A 111 -8.33 0.94 -7.18
C ASP A 111 -7.97 1.24 -8.65
N GLY A 112 -8.16 2.50 -9.09
CA GLY A 112 -7.83 3.00 -10.42
C GLY A 112 -6.32 2.96 -10.73
N LEU A 113 -5.90 3.60 -11.82
CA LEU A 113 -4.55 3.40 -12.37
C LEU A 113 -3.45 3.69 -11.34
N LEU A 114 -3.59 4.79 -10.59
CA LEU A 114 -2.65 5.15 -9.53
C LEU A 114 -2.67 4.12 -8.39
N GLY A 115 -3.85 3.73 -7.93
CA GLY A 115 -4.02 2.71 -6.88
C GLY A 115 -3.36 1.38 -7.23
N THR A 116 -3.37 0.98 -8.51
CA THR A 116 -2.70 -0.26 -8.95
C THR A 116 -1.19 -0.25 -8.73
N LEU A 117 -0.51 0.90 -8.80
CA LEU A 117 0.94 1.03 -8.59
C LEU A 117 1.29 0.69 -7.13
N THR A 118 0.55 1.27 -6.20
CA THR A 118 0.68 1.05 -4.76
C THR A 118 0.19 -0.34 -4.34
N THR A 119 -0.80 -0.91 -5.04
CA THR A 119 -1.21 -2.31 -4.86
C THR A 119 -0.11 -3.28 -5.30
N CYS A 120 0.61 -3.00 -6.39
CA CYS A 120 1.79 -3.79 -6.76
C CYS A 120 2.87 -3.74 -5.67
N PHE A 121 3.07 -2.58 -5.05
CA PHE A 121 3.96 -2.43 -3.91
C PHE A 121 3.48 -3.21 -2.68
N LEU A 122 2.19 -3.14 -2.33
CA LEU A 122 1.60 -3.95 -1.25
C LEU A 122 1.81 -5.45 -1.47
N LEU A 123 1.62 -5.93 -2.70
CA LEU A 123 1.88 -7.34 -3.05
C LEU A 123 3.37 -7.68 -2.90
N ALA A 124 4.28 -6.78 -3.25
CA ALA A 124 5.70 -7.00 -3.02
C ALA A 124 6.05 -7.14 -1.53
N LEU A 125 5.41 -6.34 -0.65
CA LEU A 125 5.55 -6.46 0.80
C LEU A 125 4.98 -7.80 1.31
N ALA A 126 3.85 -8.26 0.77
CA ALA A 126 3.30 -9.57 1.10
C ALA A 126 4.23 -10.72 0.66
N MET A 127 4.80 -10.64 -0.54
CA MET A 127 5.78 -11.62 -1.05
C MET A 127 7.03 -11.67 -0.16
N GLN A 128 7.46 -10.53 0.39
CA GLN A 128 8.57 -10.50 1.33
C GLN A 128 8.25 -11.33 2.60
N ALA A 129 7.01 -11.33 3.08
CA ALA A 129 6.60 -12.18 4.19
C ALA A 129 6.71 -13.66 3.81
N SER A 130 6.19 -14.04 2.64
CA SER A 130 6.26 -15.41 2.13
C SER A 130 7.70 -15.92 2.01
N ARG A 131 8.64 -15.07 1.56
CA ARG A 131 10.07 -15.41 1.49
C ARG A 131 10.67 -15.72 2.85
N ILE A 132 10.28 -15.00 3.90
CA ILE A 132 10.77 -15.27 5.26
C ILE A 132 10.43 -16.72 5.66
N PHE A 133 9.23 -17.20 5.32
CA PHE A 133 8.81 -18.56 5.63
C PHE A 133 9.55 -19.63 4.82
N ILE A 134 9.87 -19.35 3.56
CA ILE A 134 10.56 -20.27 2.65
C ILE A 134 12.06 -20.33 2.96
N LEU A 135 12.71 -19.19 3.21
CA LEU A 135 14.16 -19.08 3.32
C LEU A 135 14.70 -19.43 4.71
N PHE A 136 13.90 -19.22 5.76
CA PHE A 136 14.32 -19.44 7.15
C PHE A 136 13.50 -20.58 7.75
N HIS A 137 14.17 -21.59 8.31
CA HIS A 137 13.50 -22.75 8.91
C HIS A 137 13.37 -22.64 10.43
N ARG A 138 14.26 -21.91 11.11
CA ARG A 138 14.21 -21.76 12.57
C ARG A 138 13.11 -20.76 12.95
N HIS A 139 12.35 -21.09 13.99
CA HIS A 139 11.25 -20.23 14.46
C HIS A 139 11.75 -18.83 14.87
N LEU A 140 12.84 -18.75 15.62
CA LEU A 140 13.41 -17.46 16.04
C LEU A 140 13.82 -16.58 14.86
N ASP A 141 14.42 -17.15 13.81
CA ASP A 141 14.82 -16.39 12.62
C ASP A 141 13.61 -15.78 11.89
N ARG A 142 12.51 -16.53 11.79
CA ARG A 142 11.24 -16.04 11.22
C ARG A 142 10.63 -14.93 12.06
N ILE A 143 10.55 -15.14 13.38
CA ILE A 143 9.97 -14.17 14.33
C ILE A 143 10.75 -12.85 14.28
N MET A 144 12.07 -12.90 14.41
CA MET A 144 12.93 -11.72 14.39
C MET A 144 12.76 -10.92 13.09
N ARG A 145 12.64 -11.59 11.95
CA ARG A 145 12.42 -10.93 10.66
C ARG A 145 11.03 -10.34 10.52
N LEU A 146 9.99 -11.06 10.92
CA LEU A 146 8.62 -10.55 10.87
C LEU A 146 8.50 -9.29 11.74
N VAL A 147 9.09 -9.30 12.95
CA VAL A 147 9.15 -8.13 13.82
C VAL A 147 9.93 -6.99 13.17
N CYS A 148 11.14 -7.26 12.67
CA CYS A 148 11.97 -6.23 12.04
C CYS A 148 11.26 -5.57 10.84
N TRP A 149 10.66 -6.37 9.95
CA TRP A 149 9.90 -5.87 8.81
C TRP A 149 8.63 -5.14 9.22
N ALA A 150 7.90 -5.61 10.24
CA ALA A 150 6.73 -4.92 10.76
C ALA A 150 7.11 -3.54 11.32
N SER A 151 8.12 -3.48 12.18
CA SER A 151 8.62 -2.25 12.79
C SER A 151 9.12 -1.26 11.74
N LEU A 152 9.88 -1.74 10.75
CA LEU A 152 10.38 -0.90 9.65
C LEU A 152 9.22 -0.28 8.85
N GLN A 153 8.23 -1.08 8.48
CA GLN A 153 7.08 -0.60 7.69
C GLN A 153 6.22 0.39 8.49
N LEU A 154 5.94 0.11 9.75
CA LEU A 154 5.18 1.01 10.63
C LEU A 154 5.93 2.32 10.87
N LEU A 155 7.25 2.27 11.08
CA LEU A 155 8.06 3.46 11.26
C LEU A 155 8.10 4.31 9.99
N LEU A 156 8.33 3.70 8.82
CA LEU A 156 8.32 4.42 7.55
C LEU A 156 6.95 5.02 7.24
N GLY A 157 5.88 4.26 7.46
CA GLY A 157 4.51 4.75 7.29
C GLY A 157 4.20 5.91 8.23
N GLY A 158 4.59 5.80 9.50
CA GLY A 158 4.44 6.84 10.53
C GLY A 158 5.23 8.11 10.21
N VAL A 159 6.50 7.98 9.79
CA VAL A 159 7.32 9.12 9.39
C VAL A 159 6.73 9.82 8.16
N LEU A 160 6.25 9.06 7.16
CA LEU A 160 5.66 9.64 5.96
C LEU A 160 4.36 10.40 6.25
N CYS A 161 3.53 9.95 7.19
CA CYS A 161 2.37 10.71 7.64
C CYS A 161 2.69 11.73 8.75
N GLY A 162 3.96 11.91 9.12
CA GLY A 162 4.36 12.82 10.20
C GLY A 162 3.76 12.46 11.56
N PHE A 163 3.39 11.19 11.77
CA PHE A 163 2.63 10.69 12.92
C PHE A 163 1.29 11.41 13.13
N GLN A 164 0.76 12.02 12.07
CA GLN A 164 -0.53 12.68 12.03
C GLN A 164 -1.42 11.98 10.99
N GLN A 165 -2.72 11.96 11.25
CA GLN A 165 -3.64 11.26 10.35
C GLN A 165 -3.88 12.06 9.06
N TYR A 166 -4.02 13.38 9.15
CA TYR A 166 -4.50 14.23 8.07
C TYR A 166 -3.50 15.31 7.59
N ASP A 167 -2.68 15.86 8.48
CA ASP A 167 -1.81 17.02 8.18
C ASP A 167 -0.34 16.63 7.88
N GLY A 168 -0.08 15.34 7.72
CA GLY A 168 1.24 14.82 7.37
C GLY A 168 1.65 15.10 5.92
N PRO A 169 2.95 14.97 5.59
CA PRO A 169 3.44 15.10 4.21
C PRO A 169 2.75 14.14 3.24
N ILE A 170 2.55 12.89 3.66
CA ILE A 170 1.77 11.88 2.96
C ILE A 170 0.73 11.33 3.94
N PRO A 171 -0.47 11.93 4.02
CA PRO A 171 -1.48 11.50 4.98
C PRO A 171 -1.95 10.06 4.70
N ILE A 172 -2.45 9.41 5.74
CA ILE A 172 -2.98 8.05 5.63
C ILE A 172 -4.34 8.14 4.92
N ASN A 173 -4.37 7.75 3.65
CA ASN A 173 -5.57 7.79 2.84
C ASN A 173 -5.77 6.44 2.14
N ARG A 174 -6.77 5.69 2.62
CA ARG A 174 -7.17 4.39 2.04
C ARG A 174 -7.71 4.53 0.63
N TYR A 175 -8.51 5.55 0.35
CA TYR A 175 -9.16 5.72 -0.95
C TYR A 175 -8.19 6.11 -2.06
N LEU A 176 -7.08 6.77 -1.71
CA LEU A 176 -6.01 7.08 -2.65
C LEU A 176 -4.89 6.04 -2.63
N MET A 177 -5.05 4.97 -1.83
CA MET A 177 -4.02 3.95 -1.61
C MET A 177 -2.65 4.57 -1.30
N SER A 178 -2.62 5.59 -0.43
CA SER A 178 -1.39 6.35 -0.15
C SER A 178 -0.26 5.44 0.36
N VAL A 179 0.99 5.83 0.09
CA VAL A 179 2.16 5.01 0.44
C VAL A 179 2.26 4.81 1.97
N SER A 180 1.93 5.83 2.75
CA SER A 180 1.86 5.73 4.21
C SER A 180 0.78 4.74 4.65
N TYR A 181 -0.41 4.76 4.03
CA TYR A 181 -1.46 3.77 4.28
C TYR A 181 -1.00 2.34 3.97
N VAL A 182 -0.39 2.11 2.80
CA VAL A 182 0.09 0.78 2.39
C VAL A 182 1.14 0.23 3.35
N LEU A 183 2.10 1.06 3.78
CA LEU A 183 3.13 0.68 4.74
C LEU A 183 2.55 0.35 6.12
N VAL A 184 1.63 1.18 6.62
CA VAL A 184 0.98 0.94 7.92
C VAL A 184 0.12 -0.32 7.87
N ALA A 185 -0.71 -0.47 6.83
CA ALA A 185 -1.58 -1.63 6.66
C ALA A 185 -0.77 -2.94 6.55
N SER A 186 0.30 -2.94 5.76
CA SER A 186 1.19 -4.09 5.63
C SER A 186 1.94 -4.40 6.93
N GLY A 187 2.46 -3.38 7.62
CA GLY A 187 3.11 -3.55 8.92
C GLY A 187 2.17 -4.18 9.97
N LEU A 188 0.91 -3.74 10.03
CA LEU A 188 -0.11 -4.35 10.88
C LEU A 188 -0.41 -5.80 10.46
N ALA A 189 -0.50 -6.07 9.16
CA ALA A 189 -0.70 -7.44 8.66
C ALA A 189 0.45 -8.38 9.05
N TYR A 190 1.70 -7.89 9.08
CA TYR A 190 2.84 -8.66 9.59
C TYR A 190 2.71 -8.98 11.08
N ILE A 191 2.20 -8.06 11.90
CA ILE A 191 1.95 -8.32 13.33
C ILE A 191 0.87 -9.39 13.50
N VAL A 192 -0.23 -9.29 12.74
CA VAL A 192 -1.30 -10.30 12.77
C VAL A 192 -0.74 -11.66 12.34
N LEU A 193 0.04 -11.70 11.25
CA LEU A 193 0.67 -12.92 10.76
C LEU A 193 1.63 -13.52 11.80
N LEU A 194 2.40 -12.69 12.50
CA LEU A 194 3.27 -13.12 13.59
C LEU A 194 2.45 -13.74 14.73
N GLY A 195 1.35 -13.09 15.14
CA GLY A 195 0.44 -13.63 16.17
C GLY A 195 -0.13 -14.99 15.79
N LEU A 196 -0.67 -15.11 14.57
CA LEU A 196 -1.18 -16.38 14.05
C LEU A 196 -0.09 -17.46 13.98
N TYR A 197 1.11 -17.10 13.53
CA TYR A 197 2.25 -18.01 13.47
C TYR A 197 2.67 -18.52 14.85
N LEU A 198 2.71 -17.65 15.87
CA LEU A 198 3.03 -18.05 17.24
C LEU A 198 1.97 -19.00 17.79
N CYS A 199 0.68 -18.66 17.64
CA CYS A 199 -0.42 -19.48 18.11
C CYS A 199 -0.42 -20.88 17.48
N ILE A 200 -0.24 -20.94 16.16
CA ILE A 200 -0.37 -22.20 15.41
C ILE A 200 0.93 -23.00 15.46
N SER A 201 2.07 -22.40 15.11
CA SER A 201 3.31 -23.14 14.85
C SER A 201 4.28 -23.23 16.02
N VAL A 202 4.18 -22.35 17.02
CA VAL A 202 5.11 -22.35 18.18
C VAL A 202 4.41 -22.92 19.40
N TRP A 203 3.21 -22.43 19.70
CA TRP A 203 2.45 -22.86 20.86
C TRP A 203 1.50 -24.02 20.56
N ASN A 204 1.29 -24.37 19.29
CA ASN A 204 0.42 -25.47 18.86
C ASN A 204 -1.00 -25.40 19.47
N LEU A 205 -1.57 -24.20 19.63
CA LEU A 205 -2.93 -24.03 20.19
C LEU A 205 -4.01 -24.63 19.28
N TRP A 206 -3.72 -24.78 18.00
CA TRP A 206 -4.67 -25.28 17.02
C TRP A 206 -4.00 -26.27 16.07
N SER A 207 -4.54 -27.49 16.04
CA SER A 207 -4.12 -28.58 15.16
C SER A 207 -4.67 -28.48 13.73
N GLY A 208 -5.53 -27.48 13.45
CA GLY A 208 -6.15 -27.30 12.13
C GLY A 208 -7.25 -28.31 11.79
N SER A 209 -7.63 -29.19 12.73
CA SER A 209 -8.80 -30.07 12.57
C SER A 209 -10.10 -29.29 12.86
N PRO A 210 -11.16 -29.45 12.04
CA PRO A 210 -12.48 -28.87 12.29
C PRO A 210 -13.14 -29.45 13.54
#